data_AF-A0A2D5FCB1-F1
#
_entry.id   AF-A0A2D5FCB1-F1
#
_cell.length_a   1.000
_cell.length_b   1.000
_cell.length_c   1.000
_cell.angle_alpha   90.00
_cell.angle_beta   90.00
_cell.angle_gamma   90.00
#
_symmetry.space_group_name_H-M   'P 1'
#
loop_
_entity.id
_entity.type
_entity.pdbx_description
1 polymer ?
#
loop_
_entity_poly.entity_id
_entity_poly.type
_entity_poly.pdbx_seq_one_letter_code
_entity_poly.pdbx_strand_id
1 'polypeptide(L)'
;MSRTFFIKALLTTAILFSANVMAEQKQTLGQWDVHYSAFTSTFLSPAIATQYNLTRSASMGVLNIAVLDKDTQQSVTPGVTGRAINPLGQVQTLEFQHVKEGDANYYLAQFDYTNAETLRFTIQIGEQQTLKFNQEFWLND
;
A
#
# COMPACT_ATOMS: atom_id res chain seq x y z
N MET A 1 49.97 -40.76 -17.09
CA MET A 1 50.83 -39.59 -16.91
C MET A 1 50.18 -38.41 -17.65
N SER A 2 49.57 -37.45 -16.91
CA SER A 2 49.30 -36.04 -17.30
C SER A 2 48.40 -35.78 -18.54
N ARG A 3 47.39 -34.89 -18.61
CA ARG A 3 46.97 -33.71 -17.80
C ARG A 3 45.63 -33.15 -18.35
N THR A 4 44.66 -32.94 -17.46
CA THR A 4 43.78 -31.75 -17.28
C THR A 4 43.04 -31.04 -18.43
N PHE A 5 41.73 -30.87 -18.20
CA PHE A 5 40.84 -29.68 -18.34
C PHE A 5 40.59 -29.07 -19.73
N PHE A 6 39.30 -28.99 -20.13
CA PHE A 6 38.63 -27.73 -20.49
C PHE A 6 37.11 -27.90 -20.43
N ILE A 7 36.52 -27.40 -19.34
CA ILE A 7 35.09 -27.30 -19.08
C ILE A 7 34.53 -26.20 -20.00
N LYS A 8 33.65 -26.53 -20.94
CA LYS A 8 32.82 -25.53 -21.65
C LYS A 8 31.60 -25.24 -20.77
N ALA A 9 31.74 -24.25 -19.90
CA ALA A 9 30.65 -23.69 -19.11
C ALA A 9 29.62 -23.04 -20.05
N LEU A 10 28.44 -23.64 -20.16
CA LEU A 10 27.27 -23.04 -20.79
C LEU A 10 26.64 -22.09 -19.76
N LEU A 11 26.93 -20.80 -19.90
CA LEU A 11 26.40 -19.75 -19.04
C LEU A 11 24.93 -19.51 -19.39
N THR A 12 24.01 -20.19 -18.71
CA THR A 12 22.58 -19.90 -18.75
C THR A 12 22.32 -18.60 -18.01
N THR A 13 22.18 -17.50 -18.75
CA THR A 13 21.68 -16.23 -18.22
C THR A 13 20.21 -16.38 -17.85
N ALA A 14 19.92 -16.62 -16.57
CA ALA A 14 18.58 -16.50 -16.02
C ALA A 14 18.23 -15.01 -15.86
N ILE A 15 17.32 -14.52 -16.69
CA ILE A 15 16.75 -13.18 -16.54
C ILE A 15 15.85 -13.21 -15.30
N LEU A 16 16.35 -12.65 -14.20
CA LEU A 16 15.54 -12.35 -13.02
C LEU A 16 14.67 -11.13 -13.37
N PHE A 17 13.46 -11.37 -13.87
CA PHE A 17 12.42 -10.34 -13.81
C PHE A 17 11.98 -10.22 -12.35
N SER A 18 12.58 -9.28 -11.62
CA SER A 18 12.05 -8.79 -10.35
C SER A 18 10.75 -8.03 -10.65
N ALA A 19 9.62 -8.72 -10.58
CA ALA A 19 8.34 -8.05 -10.46
C ALA A 19 8.41 -7.16 -9.21
N ASN A 20 8.21 -5.85 -9.38
CA ASN A 20 8.05 -4.93 -8.25
C ASN A 20 6.79 -5.36 -7.49
N VAL A 21 6.95 -6.20 -6.46
CA VAL A 21 5.88 -6.57 -5.55
C VAL A 21 5.56 -5.32 -4.75
N MET A 22 4.41 -4.71 -5.03
CA MET A 22 3.75 -3.82 -4.07
C MET A 22 3.36 -4.71 -2.89
N ALA A 23 4.09 -4.60 -1.79
CA ALA A 23 3.85 -5.43 -0.61
C ALA A 23 2.58 -4.96 0.10
N GLU A 24 1.44 -5.57 -0.24
CA GLU A 24 0.23 -5.49 0.58
C GLU A 24 0.55 -5.99 2.00
N GLN A 25 0.15 -5.22 3.01
CA GLN A 25 0.39 -5.52 4.41
C GLN A 25 -0.92 -5.88 5.10
N LYS A 26 -0.84 -6.73 6.13
CA LYS A 26 -1.98 -7.15 6.94
C LYS A 26 -1.64 -7.04 8.41
N GLN A 27 -2.58 -6.55 9.21
CA GLN A 27 -2.52 -6.63 10.66
C GLN A 27 -3.86 -7.08 11.24
N THR A 28 -3.83 -8.07 12.13
CA THR A 28 -5.01 -8.50 12.89
C THR A 28 -5.21 -7.59 14.10
N LEU A 29 -6.38 -6.97 14.22
CA LEU A 29 -6.78 -6.04 15.27
C LEU A 29 -8.13 -6.46 15.86
N GLY A 30 -8.11 -7.05 17.06
CA GLY A 30 -9.31 -7.55 17.72
C GLY A 30 -9.99 -8.68 16.93
N GLN A 31 -11.16 -8.38 16.35
CA GLN A 31 -11.95 -9.29 15.52
C GLN A 31 -11.71 -9.10 14.01
N TRP A 32 -10.83 -8.18 13.63
CA TRP A 32 -10.63 -7.83 12.22
C TRP A 32 -9.24 -8.17 11.73
N ASP A 33 -9.19 -8.57 10.47
CA ASP A 33 -8.00 -8.59 9.65
C ASP A 33 -8.00 -7.33 8.77
N VAL A 34 -7.05 -6.42 9.03
CA VAL A 34 -6.95 -5.14 8.32
C VAL A 34 -5.83 -5.23 7.30
N HIS A 35 -6.22 -5.23 6.04
CA HIS A 35 -5.32 -5.19 4.89
C HIS A 35 -5.10 -3.74 4.49
N TYR A 36 -3.85 -3.37 4.22
CA TYR A 36 -3.50 -2.01 3.88
C TYR A 36 -2.33 -1.93 2.90
N SER A 37 -2.38 -0.91 2.07
CA SER A 37 -1.29 -0.57 1.15
C SER A 37 -1.24 0.95 0.96
N ALA A 38 -0.07 1.53 1.07
CA ALA A 38 0.17 2.94 0.79
C ALA A 38 1.16 3.06 -0.38
N PHE A 39 0.77 3.74 -1.45
CA PHE A 39 1.55 3.78 -2.70
C PHE A 39 1.37 5.09 -3.45
N THR A 40 2.27 5.41 -4.39
CA THR A 40 2.17 6.60 -5.24
C THR A 40 0.95 6.52 -6.16
N SER A 41 0.16 7.60 -6.22
CA SER A 41 -1.08 7.67 -7.00
C SER A 41 -0.90 7.43 -8.50
N THR A 42 0.32 7.61 -9.04
CA THR A 42 0.64 7.31 -10.45
C THR A 42 0.46 5.84 -10.81
N PHE A 43 0.51 4.93 -9.83
CA PHE A 43 0.26 3.50 -10.03
C PHE A 43 -1.20 3.16 -10.29
N LEU A 44 -2.13 4.05 -9.96
CA LEU A 44 -3.52 3.90 -10.39
C LEU A 44 -3.60 3.99 -11.91
N SER A 45 -4.45 3.15 -12.51
CA SER A 45 -4.81 3.33 -13.90
C SER A 45 -5.59 4.66 -14.07
N PRO A 46 -5.55 5.31 -15.25
CA PRO A 46 -6.35 6.51 -15.50
C PRO A 46 -7.85 6.31 -15.24
N ALA A 47 -8.36 5.11 -15.56
CA ALA A 47 -9.76 4.76 -15.36
C ALA A 47 -10.15 4.73 -13.87
N ILE A 48 -9.35 4.06 -13.03
CA ILE A 48 -9.62 3.97 -11.59
C ILE A 48 -9.50 5.35 -10.92
N ALA A 49 -8.48 6.12 -11.30
CA ALA A 49 -8.33 7.49 -10.79
C ALA A 49 -9.53 8.38 -11.16
N THR A 50 -10.01 8.29 -12.40
CA THR A 50 -11.19 9.04 -12.85
C THR A 50 -12.46 8.58 -12.13
N GLN A 51 -12.65 7.27 -12.02
CA GLN A 51 -13.83 6.65 -11.40
C GLN A 51 -14.01 7.08 -9.93
N TYR A 52 -12.90 7.23 -9.20
CA TYR A 52 -12.91 7.62 -7.79
C TYR A 52 -12.46 9.05 -7.53
N ASN A 53 -12.39 9.87 -8.58
CA ASN A 53 -11.97 11.27 -8.50
C ASN A 53 -10.65 11.47 -7.73
N LEU A 54 -9.68 10.59 -7.95
CA LEU A 54 -8.35 10.62 -7.35
C LEU A 54 -7.37 11.32 -8.29
N THR A 55 -6.59 12.26 -7.75
CA THR A 55 -5.56 12.94 -8.52
C THR A 55 -4.34 12.04 -8.67
N ARG A 56 -3.87 11.83 -9.90
CA ARG A 56 -2.61 11.13 -10.19
C ARG A 56 -1.47 12.15 -10.23
N SER A 57 -0.51 12.02 -9.34
CA SER A 57 0.69 12.87 -9.25
C SER A 57 1.86 12.09 -8.63
N ALA A 58 3.08 12.41 -9.05
CA ALA A 58 4.31 11.86 -8.48
C ALA A 58 4.53 12.25 -7.01
N SER A 59 3.83 13.29 -6.52
CA SER A 59 3.90 13.79 -5.14
C SER A 59 2.66 13.48 -4.30
N MET A 60 1.74 12.67 -4.82
CA MET A 60 0.53 12.26 -4.11
C MET A 60 0.51 10.75 -3.93
N GLY A 61 0.21 10.33 -2.70
CA GLY A 61 0.01 8.94 -2.35
C GLY A 61 -1.47 8.59 -2.22
N VAL A 62 -1.75 7.29 -2.23
CA VAL A 62 -3.05 6.70 -1.96
C VAL A 62 -2.86 5.66 -0.87
N LEU A 63 -3.67 5.74 0.17
CA LEU A 63 -3.81 4.71 1.19
C LEU A 63 -5.09 3.94 0.91
N ASN A 64 -4.94 2.64 0.70
CA ASN A 64 -6.04 1.69 0.62
C ASN A 64 -6.13 0.90 1.93
N ILE A 65 -7.33 0.80 2.50
CA ILE A 65 -7.66 -0.03 3.67
C ILE A 65 -8.83 -0.94 3.33
N ALA A 66 -8.65 -2.25 3.47
CA ALA A 66 -9.72 -3.23 3.45
C ALA A 66 -9.81 -3.93 4.81
N VAL A 67 -11.03 -4.18 5.28
CA VAL A 67 -11.26 -4.80 6.58
C VAL A 67 -12.08 -6.06 6.38
N LEU A 68 -11.57 -7.17 6.89
CA LEU A 68 -12.24 -8.46 6.89
C LEU A 68 -12.51 -8.88 8.33
N ASP A 69 -13.61 -9.59 8.55
CA ASP A 69 -13.79 -10.36 9.78
C ASP A 69 -12.75 -11.48 9.82
N LYS A 70 -12.01 -11.62 10.93
CA LYS A 70 -10.86 -12.53 10.97
C LYS A 70 -11.24 -14.01 10.85
N ASP A 71 -12.43 -14.39 11.29
CA ASP A 71 -12.83 -15.80 11.39
C ASP A 71 -13.56 -16.24 10.12
N THR A 72 -14.44 -15.38 9.61
CA THR A 72 -15.23 -15.66 8.39
C THR A 72 -14.55 -15.21 7.10
N GLN A 73 -13.54 -14.33 7.21
CA GLN A 73 -12.87 -13.65 6.08
C GLN A 73 -13.84 -12.85 5.19
N GLN A 74 -15.04 -12.53 5.69
CA GLN A 74 -16.01 -11.71 4.98
C GLN A 74 -15.64 -10.23 5.07
N SER A 75 -15.85 -9.50 3.98
CA SER A 75 -15.63 -8.07 3.93
C SER A 75 -16.61 -7.34 4.85
N VAL A 76 -16.08 -6.45 5.69
CA VAL A 76 -16.84 -5.63 6.63
C VAL A 76 -16.48 -4.16 6.45
N THR A 77 -17.39 -3.27 6.84
CA THR A 77 -17.25 -1.82 6.62
C THR A 77 -17.35 -1.05 7.94
N PRO A 78 -16.45 -1.28 8.92
CA PRO A 78 -16.40 -0.42 10.10
C PRO A 78 -15.99 0.99 9.68
N GLY A 79 -16.37 2.01 10.45
CA GLY A 79 -15.90 3.38 10.19
C GLY A 79 -14.37 3.45 10.18
N VAL A 80 -13.77 4.12 9.20
CA VAL A 80 -12.32 4.31 9.09
C VAL A 80 -12.02 5.80 9.08
N THR A 81 -11.12 6.22 9.97
CA THR A 81 -10.61 7.59 10.03
C THR A 81 -9.11 7.54 10.28
N GLY A 82 -8.38 8.61 10.00
CA GLY A 82 -6.95 8.59 10.28
C GLY A 82 -6.21 9.85 9.93
N ARG A 83 -4.91 9.79 10.17
CA ARG A 83 -3.97 10.85 9.84
C ARG A 83 -2.62 10.29 9.42
N ALA A 84 -1.90 11.07 8.63
CA ALA A 84 -0.48 10.88 8.38
C ALA A 84 0.31 12.01 9.05
N ILE A 85 1.50 11.72 9.57
CA ILE A 85 2.41 12.71 10.14
C ILE A 85 3.77 12.56 9.48
N ASN A 86 4.29 13.65 8.96
CA ASN A 86 5.60 13.66 8.34
C ASN A 86 6.75 13.82 9.37
N PRO A 87 8.03 13.74 8.95
CA PRO A 87 9.17 13.91 9.85
C PRO A 87 9.24 15.29 10.51
N LEU A 88 8.72 16.33 9.85
CA LEU A 88 8.62 17.69 10.38
C LEU A 88 7.49 17.87 11.40
N GLY A 89 6.69 16.82 11.65
CA GLY A 89 5.58 16.84 12.59
C GLY A 89 4.30 17.47 12.04
N GLN A 90 4.25 17.79 10.74
CA GLN A 90 3.04 18.28 10.09
C GLN A 90 2.02 17.14 9.98
N VAL A 91 0.77 17.44 10.35
CA VAL A 91 -0.32 16.47 10.38
C VAL A 91 -1.21 16.67 9.15
N GLN A 92 -1.49 15.58 8.45
CA GLN A 92 -2.47 15.52 7.37
C GLN A 92 -3.63 14.64 7.84
N THR A 93 -4.85 15.19 7.88
CA THR A 93 -6.06 14.39 8.07
C THR A 93 -6.36 13.62 6.80
N LEU A 94 -6.69 12.33 6.93
CA LEU A 94 -6.98 11.47 5.79
C LEU A 94 -8.50 11.40 5.57
N GLU A 95 -8.94 11.93 4.45
CA GLU A 95 -10.33 11.90 4.02
C GLU A 95 -10.60 10.59 3.27
N PHE A 96 -11.15 9.61 3.98
CA PHE A 96 -11.47 8.30 3.43
C PHE A 96 -12.81 8.30 2.69
N GLN A 97 -12.79 7.89 1.42
CA GLN A 97 -14.00 7.51 0.68
C GLN A 97 -14.15 5.99 0.69
N HIS A 98 -15.37 5.53 0.96
CA HIS A 98 -15.72 4.11 0.88
C HIS A 98 -16.05 3.73 -0.56
N VAL A 99 -15.47 2.63 -1.02
CA VAL A 99 -15.61 2.11 -2.37
C VAL A 99 -16.09 0.66 -2.30
N LYS A 100 -17.07 0.34 -3.16
CA LYS A 100 -17.63 -1.00 -3.30
C LYS A 100 -17.58 -1.47 -4.75
N GLU A 101 -16.95 -2.61 -4.99
CA GLU A 101 -16.86 -3.26 -6.30
C GLU A 101 -17.17 -4.76 -6.17
N GLY A 102 -18.36 -5.15 -6.64
CA GLY A 102 -18.86 -6.51 -6.41
C GLY A 102 -18.93 -6.79 -4.90
N ASP A 103 -18.15 -7.77 -4.46
CA ASP A 103 -18.05 -8.19 -3.05
C ASP A 103 -16.89 -7.52 -2.29
N ALA A 104 -16.02 -6.76 -2.98
CA ALA A 104 -14.93 -6.04 -2.36
C ALA A 104 -15.39 -4.69 -1.81
N ASN A 105 -15.05 -4.40 -0.55
CA ASN A 105 -15.27 -3.11 0.09
C ASN A 105 -13.94 -2.59 0.65
N TYR A 106 -13.61 -1.34 0.34
CA TYR A 106 -12.36 -0.73 0.75
C TYR A 106 -12.49 0.79 0.93
N TYR A 107 -11.53 1.36 1.64
CA TYR A 107 -11.43 2.79 1.90
C TYR A 107 -10.20 3.36 1.22
N LEU A 108 -10.37 4.42 0.45
CA LEU A 108 -9.27 5.14 -0.20
C LEU A 108 -9.14 6.54 0.40
N ALA A 109 -7.92 6.95 0.72
CA ALA A 109 -7.59 8.34 1.06
C ALA A 109 -6.34 8.79 0.29
N GLN A 110 -6.33 10.06 -0.14
CA GLN A 110 -5.13 10.69 -0.71
C GLN A 110 -4.35 11.44 0.37
N PHE A 111 -3.04 11.55 0.17
CA PHE A 111 -2.15 12.36 1.00
C PHE A 111 -1.00 12.90 0.16
N ASP A 112 -0.45 14.02 0.59
CA ASP A 112 0.73 14.61 -0.04
C ASP A 112 2.00 14.04 0.60
N TYR A 113 3.05 13.94 -0.20
CA TYR A 113 4.38 13.61 0.29
C TYR A 113 5.47 14.31 -0.54
N THR A 114 6.66 14.39 0.03
CA THR A 114 7.87 14.91 -0.61
C THR A 114 8.88 13.78 -0.86
N ASN A 115 9.93 14.05 -1.65
CA ASN A 115 10.89 13.02 -2.00
C ASN A 115 11.62 12.45 -0.78
N ALA A 116 11.79 11.13 -0.73
CA ALA A 116 12.48 10.42 0.35
C ALA A 116 11.87 10.73 1.74
N GLU A 117 10.53 10.76 1.81
CA GLU A 117 9.81 11.11 3.03
C GLU A 117 9.17 9.88 3.66
N THR A 118 9.47 9.63 4.94
CA THR A 118 8.78 8.62 5.73
C THR A 118 7.59 9.23 6.46
N LEU A 119 6.39 8.85 6.04
CA LEU A 119 5.15 9.22 6.72
C LEU A 119 4.78 8.18 7.78
N ARG A 120 4.26 8.67 8.91
CA ARG A 120 3.76 7.85 10.02
C ARG A 120 2.23 7.90 10.02
N PHE A 121 1.60 6.77 9.75
CA PHE A 121 0.15 6.65 9.67
C PHE A 121 -0.43 6.21 11.01
N THR A 122 -1.59 6.76 11.37
CA THR A 122 -2.42 6.30 12.48
C THR A 122 -3.86 6.27 12.02
N ILE A 123 -4.40 5.06 11.86
CA ILE A 123 -5.72 4.81 11.31
C ILE A 123 -6.57 4.16 12.41
N GLN A 124 -7.72 4.77 12.72
CA GLN A 124 -8.75 4.18 13.57
C GLN A 124 -9.67 3.34 12.71
N ILE A 125 -9.88 2.11 13.14
CA ILE A 125 -10.83 1.16 12.56
C ILE A 125 -11.91 0.94 13.62
N GLY A 126 -13.16 1.26 13.27
CA GLY A 126 -14.26 1.37 14.22
C GLY A 126 -13.92 2.31 15.39
N GLU A 127 -14.41 1.99 16.58
CA GLU A 127 -14.21 2.81 17.77
C GLU A 127 -13.02 2.40 18.64
N GLN A 128 -12.46 1.20 18.41
CA GLN A 128 -11.57 0.56 19.39
C GLN A 128 -10.21 0.15 18.84
N GLN A 129 -10.08 -0.02 17.52
CA GLN A 129 -8.88 -0.59 16.93
C GLN A 129 -8.05 0.49 16.24
N THR A 130 -6.73 0.45 16.42
CA THR A 130 -5.81 1.39 15.78
C THR A 130 -4.73 0.65 15.00
N LEU A 131 -4.66 0.92 13.71
CA LEU A 131 -3.54 0.54 12.85
C LEU A 131 -2.50 1.65 12.85
N LYS A 132 -1.23 1.30 13.05
CA LYS A 132 -0.08 2.22 12.95
C LYS A 132 1.00 1.58 12.11
N PHE A 133 1.50 2.32 11.13
CA PHE A 133 2.61 1.90 10.28
C PHE A 133 3.34 3.11 9.75
N ASN A 134 4.56 2.88 9.26
CA ASN A 134 5.37 3.88 8.59
C ASN A 134 5.58 3.45 7.15
N GLN A 135 5.59 4.40 6.22
CA GLN A 135 5.91 4.13 4.83
C GLN A 135 6.79 5.25 4.28
N GLU A 136 7.88 4.87 3.62
CA GLU A 136 8.75 5.78 2.89
C GLU A 136 8.25 5.93 1.46
N PHE A 137 8.23 7.17 0.98
CA PHE A 137 7.84 7.53 -0.37
C PHE A 137 8.96 8.24 -1.10
N TRP A 138 9.05 7.95 -2.39
CA TRP A 138 9.98 8.56 -3.33
C TRP A 138 9.17 9.22 -4.43
N LEU A 139 9.62 10.37 -4.93
CA LEU A 139 9.05 10.90 -6.16
C LEU A 139 9.45 9.96 -7.29
N ASN A 140 8.45 9.47 -8.01
CA ASN A 140 8.69 8.68 -9.22
C ASN A 140 8.64 9.65 -10.40
N ASP A 141 9.80 9.91 -11.01
CA ASP A 141 9.92 10.68 -12.25
C ASP A 141 9.36 9.90 -13.46
#